data_AF-A0A937Z2P7-F1
#
_entry.id   AF-A0A937Z2P7-F1
#
_cell.length_a   1.000
_cell.length_b   1.000
_cell.length_c   1.000
_cell.angle_alpha   90.00
_cell.angle_beta   90.00
_cell.angle_gamma   90.00
#
_symmetry.space_group_name_H-M   'P 1'
#
loop_
_entity.id
_entity.type
_entity.pdbx_description
1 polymer ?
#
loop_
_entity_poly.entity_id
_entity_poly.type
_entity_poly.pdbx_seq_one_letter_code
_entity_poly.pdbx_strand_id
1 'polypeptide(L)'
;VGALAAADFRMGREGRAEFAESLAPEAADAMHHGSTVIFATRMAALPTSFPDVPWAEAVSRGYSDLGGQVVDQHDNVGGLTHFWEYGQYLDPLRDAEAIRDHLLCAVYGAFATAKRLHPERNANLELARVGIVPAGGESRRLMGDHILTEGDIRAGTIFPDGAAVGTGHFCLHYPGGDYDFRLGDWQWIEVPTFTIPFRCLYSRNVPNLMMAGKHISVTHIAGSCTKTMLNGGQMGVAVGAAAYLCRKHRAVPREVGQDHIHELQEIVARQ
;
A
#
# COMPACT_ATOMS: atom_id res chain seq x y z
N VAL A 1 -1.53 4.76 16.49
CA VAL A 1 -0.96 4.33 17.79
C VAL A 1 0.50 4.73 17.92
N GLY A 2 1.43 4.23 17.10
CA GLY A 2 2.87 4.53 17.23
C GLY A 2 3.21 6.02 17.36
N ALA A 3 2.72 6.87 16.44
CA ALA A 3 2.92 8.32 16.52
C ALA A 3 2.36 8.95 17.82
N LEU A 4 1.22 8.46 18.32
CA LEU A 4 0.64 8.94 19.59
C LEU A 4 1.43 8.45 20.82
N ALA A 5 2.16 7.34 20.67
CA ALA A 5 3.08 6.81 21.68
C ALA A 5 4.49 7.43 21.59
N ALA A 6 4.65 8.52 20.83
CA ALA A 6 5.92 9.20 20.58
C ALA A 6 6.99 8.34 19.87
N ALA A 7 6.58 7.29 19.14
CA ALA A 7 7.51 6.56 18.28
C ALA A 7 7.96 7.44 17.12
N ASP A 8 9.25 7.41 16.83
CA ASP A 8 9.81 8.10 15.66
C ASP A 8 9.18 7.53 14.38
N PHE A 9 8.83 8.42 13.45
CA PHE A 9 8.24 8.02 12.18
C PHE A 9 8.61 9.00 11.05
N ARG A 10 8.43 8.53 9.83
CA ARG A 10 8.55 9.33 8.60
C ARG A 10 7.31 9.19 7.76
N MET A 11 7.14 10.12 6.83
CA MET A 11 6.04 10.15 5.86
C MET A 11 6.52 10.89 4.62
N GLY A 12 5.92 10.62 3.46
CA GLY A 12 6.36 11.17 2.19
C GLY A 12 7.46 10.30 1.55
N ARG A 13 8.20 10.87 0.60
CA ARG A 13 9.36 10.24 -0.05
C ARG A 13 10.65 10.86 0.45
N GLU A 14 11.61 10.01 0.76
CA GLU A 14 12.99 10.40 0.99
C GLU A 14 13.63 10.97 -0.28
N GLY A 15 14.59 11.88 -0.12
CA GLY A 15 15.41 12.35 -1.24
C GLY A 15 16.48 11.34 -1.60
N ARG A 16 16.81 11.21 -2.88
CA ARG A 16 17.79 10.26 -3.44
C ARG A 16 19.11 10.24 -2.68
N ALA A 17 19.64 11.40 -2.31
CA ALA A 17 20.93 11.51 -1.63
C ALA A 17 20.91 10.97 -0.18
N GLU A 18 19.74 10.83 0.44
CA GLU A 18 19.64 10.43 1.85
C GLU A 18 19.99 8.94 2.06
N PHE A 19 19.56 8.07 1.15
CA PHE A 19 19.81 6.62 1.21
C PHE A 19 20.49 6.06 -0.05
N ALA A 20 20.92 6.94 -0.98
CA ALA A 20 21.46 6.57 -2.29
C ALA A 20 20.48 5.72 -3.12
N GLU A 21 19.19 6.04 -3.07
CA GLU A 21 18.10 5.31 -3.75
C GLU A 21 17.83 5.90 -5.13
N SER A 22 18.15 5.13 -6.18
CA SER A 22 18.03 5.59 -7.57
C SER A 22 16.59 5.93 -7.98
N LEU A 23 15.61 5.24 -7.39
CA LEU A 23 14.18 5.42 -7.67
C LEU A 23 13.55 6.56 -6.86
N ALA A 24 14.24 7.08 -5.84
CA ALA A 24 13.77 8.21 -5.05
C ALA A 24 13.85 9.54 -5.84
N PRO A 25 12.98 10.52 -5.51
CA PRO A 25 13.04 11.86 -6.08
C PRO A 25 14.35 12.56 -5.71
N GLU A 26 14.75 13.60 -6.47
CA GLU A 26 15.99 14.34 -6.20
C GLU A 26 15.99 14.97 -4.80
N ALA A 27 14.88 15.60 -4.42
CA ALA A 27 14.65 16.14 -3.08
C ALA A 27 13.47 15.41 -2.41
N ALA A 28 13.50 15.35 -1.08
CA ALA A 28 12.40 14.79 -0.31
C ALA A 28 11.12 15.60 -0.51
N ASP A 29 9.98 14.92 -0.53
CA ASP A 29 8.67 15.55 -0.67
C ASP A 29 7.58 14.81 0.14
N ALA A 30 6.38 15.40 0.16
CA ALA A 30 5.25 14.87 0.92
C ALA A 30 4.47 13.76 0.19
N MET A 31 4.89 13.36 -1.02
CA MET A 31 4.14 12.38 -1.80
C MET A 31 4.19 11.00 -1.14
N HIS A 32 3.08 10.29 -1.14
CA HIS A 32 3.04 8.88 -0.76
C HIS A 32 2.01 8.13 -1.62
N HIS A 33 1.95 6.80 -1.51
CA HIS A 33 0.86 6.05 -2.12
C HIS A 33 -0.48 6.53 -1.56
N GLY A 34 -1.38 6.95 -2.44
CA GLY A 34 -2.74 7.38 -2.10
C GLY A 34 -3.65 6.20 -1.79
N SER A 35 -4.95 6.46 -1.64
CA SER A 35 -5.94 5.43 -1.37
C SER A 35 -6.71 5.04 -2.64
N THR A 36 -7.19 3.80 -2.68
CA THR A 36 -8.07 3.31 -3.75
C THR A 36 -9.43 2.89 -3.19
N VAL A 37 -10.49 3.16 -3.93
CA VAL A 37 -11.80 2.52 -3.74
C VAL A 37 -11.95 1.44 -4.80
N ILE A 38 -12.02 0.19 -4.34
CA ILE A 38 -12.21 -0.95 -5.23
C ILE A 38 -13.67 -0.99 -5.66
N PHE A 39 -13.90 -1.02 -6.96
CA PHE A 39 -15.22 -1.25 -7.54
C PHE A 39 -15.16 -2.35 -8.60
N ALA A 40 -16.29 -3.01 -8.82
CA ALA A 40 -16.45 -4.04 -9.82
C ALA A 40 -17.72 -3.77 -10.64
N THR A 41 -17.64 -4.04 -11.93
CA THR A 41 -18.81 -4.02 -12.83
C THR A 41 -19.18 -5.44 -13.23
N ARG A 42 -20.41 -5.63 -13.69
CA ARG A 42 -20.85 -6.87 -14.33
C ARG A 42 -21.88 -6.57 -15.40
N MET A 43 -22.15 -7.55 -16.26
CA MET A 43 -23.24 -7.50 -17.22
C MET A 43 -24.48 -8.21 -16.66
N ALA A 44 -25.57 -7.48 -16.51
CA ALA A 44 -26.87 -8.01 -16.11
C ALA A 44 -27.54 -8.80 -17.24
N ALA A 45 -28.53 -9.63 -16.90
CA ALA A 45 -29.33 -10.37 -17.88
C ALA A 45 -30.27 -9.48 -18.71
N LEU A 46 -30.71 -8.35 -18.14
CA LEU A 46 -31.59 -7.37 -18.75
C LEU A 46 -31.01 -5.96 -18.62
N PRO A 47 -31.43 -5.00 -19.46
CA PRO A 47 -31.01 -3.61 -19.35
C PRO A 47 -31.25 -3.02 -17.95
N THR A 48 -30.28 -2.24 -17.47
CA THR A 48 -30.32 -1.58 -16.16
C THR A 48 -30.23 -0.07 -16.32
N SER A 49 -31.01 0.66 -15.53
CA SER A 49 -30.86 2.12 -15.40
C SER A 49 -29.80 2.46 -14.35
N PHE A 50 -29.25 3.67 -14.46
CA PHE A 50 -28.38 4.25 -13.44
C PHE A 50 -28.81 5.72 -13.25
N PRO A 51 -28.98 6.20 -12.01
CA PRO A 51 -29.46 7.55 -11.76
C PRO A 51 -28.42 8.60 -12.16
N ASP A 52 -28.89 9.83 -12.37
CA ASP A 52 -28.00 10.98 -12.53
C ASP A 52 -27.24 11.26 -11.22
N VAL A 53 -25.97 11.64 -11.35
CA VAL A 53 -25.05 11.89 -10.22
C VAL A 53 -24.38 13.26 -10.36
N PRO A 54 -25.14 14.38 -10.33
CA PRO A 54 -24.57 15.72 -10.53
C PRO A 54 -23.50 16.09 -9.49
N TRP A 55 -23.58 15.49 -8.29
CA TRP A 55 -22.60 15.64 -7.22
C TRP A 55 -21.22 15.04 -7.56
N ALA A 56 -21.15 14.15 -8.56
CA ALA A 56 -19.92 13.48 -8.97
C ALA A 56 -19.21 14.15 -10.17
N GLU A 57 -19.92 15.01 -10.92
CA GLU A 57 -19.47 15.51 -12.22
C GLU A 57 -18.23 16.41 -12.12
N ALA A 58 -18.10 17.18 -11.04
CA ALA A 58 -16.94 18.05 -10.82
C ALA A 58 -15.64 17.25 -10.67
N VAL A 59 -15.72 16.05 -10.10
CA VAL A 59 -14.57 15.15 -9.95
C VAL A 59 -14.37 14.34 -11.22
N SER A 60 -15.40 13.62 -11.69
CA SER A 60 -15.24 12.71 -12.83
C SER A 60 -14.94 13.43 -14.14
N ARG A 61 -15.35 14.70 -14.29
CA ARG A 61 -15.09 15.55 -15.47
C ARG A 61 -15.38 14.86 -16.81
N GLY A 62 -16.43 14.04 -16.86
CA GLY A 62 -16.81 13.29 -18.06
C GLY A 62 -15.88 12.12 -18.42
N TYR A 63 -15.00 11.70 -17.52
CA TYR A 63 -14.25 10.46 -17.65
C TYR A 63 -15.21 9.28 -17.81
N SER A 64 -14.91 8.34 -18.70
CA SER A 64 -15.81 7.21 -18.98
C SER A 64 -15.07 5.88 -19.11
N ASP A 65 -13.75 5.89 -18.96
CA ASP A 65 -12.95 4.67 -19.01
C ASP A 65 -13.01 3.98 -17.65
N LEU A 66 -13.75 2.88 -17.58
CA LEU A 66 -13.86 2.05 -16.38
C LEU A 66 -12.72 1.02 -16.28
N GLY A 67 -11.76 1.08 -17.22
CA GLY A 67 -10.55 0.26 -17.31
C GLY A 67 -9.41 0.72 -16.40
N GLY A 68 -8.21 0.19 -16.66
CA GLY A 68 -7.12 0.16 -15.67
C GLY A 68 -7.12 -1.11 -14.79
N GLN A 69 -7.81 -2.14 -15.28
CA GLN A 69 -7.69 -3.54 -14.90
C GLN A 69 -6.76 -4.13 -15.98
N VAL A 70 -5.58 -4.62 -15.59
CA VAL A 70 -4.41 -4.97 -16.44
C VAL A 70 -4.73 -5.25 -17.92
N VAL A 71 -4.00 -4.58 -18.81
CA VAL A 71 -4.03 -4.82 -20.26
C VAL A 71 -3.26 -6.10 -20.57
N ASP A 72 -3.81 -7.24 -20.17
CA ASP A 72 -3.56 -8.50 -20.85
C ASP A 72 -4.82 -9.37 -20.77
N GLN A 73 -5.10 -10.13 -21.83
CA GLN A 73 -6.43 -10.53 -22.29
C GLN A 73 -7.24 -11.51 -21.41
N HIS A 74 -7.01 -11.57 -20.10
CA HIS A 74 -7.71 -12.44 -19.17
C HIS A 74 -8.08 -11.68 -17.89
N ASP A 75 -9.27 -11.06 -17.90
CA ASP A 75 -10.24 -11.10 -16.80
C ASP A 75 -11.21 -9.90 -16.87
N ASN A 76 -12.41 -10.14 -17.41
CA ASN A 76 -13.55 -9.23 -17.23
C ASN A 76 -14.24 -9.42 -15.86
N VAL A 77 -13.68 -10.24 -14.96
CA VAL A 77 -14.20 -10.48 -13.60
C VAL A 77 -13.05 -10.89 -12.68
N GLY A 78 -12.35 -9.95 -12.01
CA GLY A 78 -11.43 -10.34 -10.92
C GLY A 78 -10.30 -9.39 -10.47
N GLY A 79 -10.00 -8.30 -11.19
CA GLY A 79 -8.79 -7.51 -10.91
C GLY A 79 -8.93 -6.44 -9.82
N LEU A 80 -8.22 -6.60 -8.70
CA LEU A 80 -8.06 -5.55 -7.68
C LEU A 80 -7.28 -4.36 -8.27
N THR A 81 -7.93 -3.20 -8.44
CA THR A 81 -7.37 -2.04 -9.16
C THR A 81 -6.54 -1.12 -8.25
N HIS A 82 -5.32 -0.81 -8.67
CA HIS A 82 -4.44 0.19 -8.03
C HIS A 82 -4.18 1.42 -8.92
N PHE A 83 -4.77 1.48 -10.12
CA PHE A 83 -4.64 2.63 -11.03
C PHE A 83 -5.65 3.76 -10.76
N TRP A 84 -6.68 3.47 -9.95
CA TRP A 84 -7.60 4.44 -9.39
C TRP A 84 -7.09 4.82 -8.00
N GLU A 85 -6.47 5.97 -7.87
CA GLU A 85 -5.83 6.37 -6.62
C GLU A 85 -5.88 7.88 -6.43
N TYR A 86 -6.17 8.31 -5.20
CA TYR A 86 -6.21 9.73 -4.82
C TYR A 86 -5.65 9.93 -3.42
N GLY A 87 -5.20 11.16 -3.12
CA GLY A 87 -4.73 11.55 -1.80
C GLY A 87 -3.23 11.36 -1.57
N GLN A 88 -2.43 11.34 -2.64
CA GLN A 88 -0.97 11.20 -2.58
C GLN A 88 -0.27 12.35 -1.84
N TYR A 89 -0.95 13.49 -1.66
CA TYR A 89 -0.45 14.68 -0.97
C TYR A 89 -1.35 15.14 0.19
N LEU A 90 -2.31 14.30 0.60
CA LEU A 90 -3.24 14.57 1.69
C LEU A 90 -2.86 13.75 2.92
N ASP A 91 -3.28 14.14 4.13
CA ASP A 91 -3.04 13.31 5.30
C ASP A 91 -4.02 12.13 5.28
N PRO A 92 -3.55 10.87 5.11
CA PRO A 92 -4.43 9.71 4.92
C PRO A 92 -5.25 9.37 6.17
N LEU A 93 -5.00 10.02 7.31
CA LEU A 93 -5.76 9.83 8.54
C LEU A 93 -6.71 10.99 8.84
N ARG A 94 -6.32 12.22 8.51
CA ARG A 94 -7.17 13.41 8.75
C ARG A 94 -8.14 13.68 7.61
N ASP A 95 -7.74 13.36 6.39
CA ASP A 95 -8.50 13.62 5.17
C ASP A 95 -9.15 12.33 4.63
N ALA A 96 -9.25 11.28 5.45
CA ALA A 96 -9.68 9.94 5.01
C ALA A 96 -11.06 9.94 4.36
N GLU A 97 -12.02 10.67 4.93
CA GLU A 97 -13.38 10.83 4.41
C GLU A 97 -13.40 11.64 3.13
N ALA A 98 -12.62 12.72 3.05
CA ALA A 98 -12.51 13.53 1.84
C ALA A 98 -11.91 12.73 0.68
N ILE A 99 -10.86 11.95 0.96
CA ILE A 99 -10.25 11.03 -0.01
C ILE A 99 -11.27 9.99 -0.48
N ARG A 100 -12.00 9.36 0.45
CA ARG A 100 -13.06 8.41 0.12
C ARG A 100 -14.11 9.05 -0.78
N ASP A 101 -14.65 10.20 -0.38
CA ASP A 101 -15.76 10.84 -1.08
C ASP A 101 -15.34 11.30 -2.48
N HIS A 102 -14.11 11.79 -2.64
CA HIS A 102 -13.53 12.10 -3.96
C HIS A 102 -13.47 10.86 -4.86
N LEU A 103 -12.97 9.73 -4.33
CA LEU A 103 -12.91 8.47 -5.08
C LEU A 103 -14.31 7.93 -5.42
N LEU A 104 -15.29 8.08 -4.53
CA LEU A 104 -16.68 7.71 -4.82
C LEU A 104 -17.27 8.59 -5.94
N CYS A 105 -17.04 9.89 -5.91
CA CYS A 105 -17.41 10.79 -7.01
C CYS A 105 -16.75 10.35 -8.32
N ALA A 106 -15.46 10.01 -8.31
CA ALA A 106 -14.77 9.52 -9.50
C ALA A 106 -15.43 8.25 -10.07
N VAL A 107 -15.68 7.24 -9.23
CA VAL A 107 -16.28 5.96 -9.65
C VAL A 107 -17.70 6.14 -10.17
N TYR A 108 -18.58 6.79 -9.40
CA TYR A 108 -19.99 6.93 -9.78
C TYR A 108 -20.16 7.87 -10.97
N GLY A 109 -19.42 8.97 -11.02
CA GLY A 109 -19.44 9.91 -12.15
C GLY A 109 -18.89 9.28 -13.43
N ALA A 110 -17.84 8.47 -13.33
CA ALA A 110 -17.30 7.77 -14.49
C ALA A 110 -18.26 6.70 -15.01
N PHE A 111 -18.88 5.94 -14.11
CA PHE A 111 -19.87 4.94 -14.46
C PHE A 111 -21.10 5.54 -15.14
N ALA A 112 -21.64 6.63 -14.60
CA ALA A 112 -22.76 7.36 -15.19
C ALA A 112 -22.42 7.85 -16.61
N THR A 113 -21.23 8.43 -16.78
CA THR A 113 -20.78 8.93 -18.09
C THR A 113 -20.60 7.78 -19.08
N ALA A 114 -20.03 6.65 -18.67
CA ALA A 114 -19.88 5.47 -19.53
C ALA A 114 -21.22 4.92 -20.03
N LYS A 115 -22.26 4.85 -19.18
CA LYS A 115 -23.61 4.44 -19.63
C LYS A 115 -24.24 5.48 -20.56
N ARG A 116 -24.05 6.77 -20.29
CA ARG A 116 -24.60 7.86 -21.12
C ARG A 116 -23.97 7.94 -22.51
N LEU A 117 -22.65 7.76 -22.62
CA LEU A 117 -21.92 7.85 -23.89
C LEU A 117 -22.14 6.62 -24.80
N HIS A 118 -22.41 5.46 -24.20
CA HIS A 118 -22.58 4.21 -24.94
C HIS A 118 -23.83 3.43 -24.47
N PRO A 119 -25.05 3.98 -24.63
CA PRO A 119 -26.27 3.45 -24.03
C PRO A 119 -26.65 2.06 -24.53
N GLU A 120 -26.37 1.74 -25.80
CA GLU A 120 -26.63 0.40 -26.35
C GLU A 120 -25.61 -0.63 -25.85
N ARG A 121 -24.31 -0.30 -25.92
CA ARG A 121 -23.23 -1.18 -25.46
C ARG A 121 -23.29 -1.46 -23.96
N ASN A 122 -23.61 -0.43 -23.18
CA ASN A 122 -23.62 -0.47 -21.72
C ASN A 122 -25.05 -0.60 -21.14
N ALA A 123 -26.03 -0.99 -21.96
CA ALA A 123 -27.43 -1.15 -21.55
C ALA A 123 -27.55 -2.07 -20.32
N ASN A 124 -26.82 -3.19 -20.34
CA ASN A 124 -26.84 -4.20 -19.29
C ASN A 124 -25.71 -4.02 -18.25
N LEU A 125 -24.83 -3.01 -18.41
CA LEU A 125 -23.72 -2.79 -17.49
C LEU A 125 -24.24 -2.28 -16.13
N GLU A 126 -23.81 -2.91 -15.03
CA GLU A 126 -24.14 -2.49 -13.66
C GLU A 126 -22.90 -2.45 -12.76
N LEU A 127 -22.93 -1.59 -11.74
CA LEU A 127 -21.97 -1.64 -10.63
C LEU A 127 -22.32 -2.81 -9.72
N ALA A 128 -21.50 -3.86 -9.76
CA ALA A 128 -21.70 -5.06 -8.93
C ALA A 128 -21.30 -4.82 -7.47
N ARG A 129 -20.25 -4.01 -7.24
CA ARG A 129 -19.73 -3.68 -5.92
C ARG A 129 -18.97 -2.36 -5.97
N VAL A 130 -19.09 -1.58 -4.90
CA VAL A 130 -18.23 -0.42 -4.62
C VAL A 130 -17.81 -0.52 -3.16
N GLY A 131 -16.50 -0.47 -2.89
CA GLY A 131 -15.98 -0.42 -1.53
C GLY A 131 -16.23 0.94 -0.90
N ILE A 132 -16.81 0.97 0.30
CA ILE A 132 -17.06 2.23 1.03
C ILE A 132 -15.90 2.61 1.97
N VAL A 133 -15.01 1.66 2.27
CA VAL A 133 -13.78 1.91 3.02
C VAL A 133 -12.63 1.86 2.02
N PRO A 134 -11.91 2.97 1.78
CA PRO A 134 -10.76 2.95 0.89
C PRO A 134 -9.68 2.00 1.39
N ALA A 135 -9.03 1.29 0.47
CA ALA A 135 -7.78 0.63 0.77
C ALA A 135 -6.68 1.71 0.78
N GLY A 136 -6.23 2.08 1.97
CA GLY A 136 -5.18 3.10 2.14
C GLY A 136 -3.83 2.60 1.60
N GLY A 137 -3.16 3.42 0.80
CA GLY A 137 -1.85 3.10 0.21
C GLY A 137 -0.75 3.11 1.25
N GLU A 138 -0.29 4.30 1.62
CA GLU A 138 0.83 4.53 2.53
C GLU A 138 0.49 5.61 3.57
N SER A 139 1.09 5.50 4.74
CA SER A 139 0.93 6.42 5.86
C SER A 139 2.28 6.54 6.58
N ARG A 140 2.27 6.81 7.88
CA ARG A 140 3.47 6.91 8.70
C ARG A 140 4.23 5.58 8.72
N ARG A 141 5.51 5.62 8.34
CA ARG A 141 6.48 4.53 8.48
C ARG A 141 7.24 4.75 9.78
N LEU A 142 7.03 3.88 10.77
CA LEU A 142 7.70 3.99 12.07
C LEU A 142 9.18 3.58 11.93
N MET A 143 10.05 4.17 12.73
CA MET A 143 11.50 3.93 12.64
C MET A 143 11.95 2.89 13.66
N GLY A 144 12.60 1.84 13.16
CA GLY A 144 13.33 0.84 13.92
C GLY A 144 14.83 1.10 13.88
N ASP A 145 15.61 0.15 14.41
CA ASP A 145 17.08 0.28 14.41
C ASP A 145 17.69 0.09 13.01
N HIS A 146 16.91 -0.44 12.06
CA HIS A 146 17.24 -0.45 10.63
C HIS A 146 16.09 0.12 9.83
N ILE A 147 16.41 0.88 8.80
CA ILE A 147 15.47 1.32 7.77
C ILE A 147 15.84 0.53 6.52
N LEU A 148 14.96 -0.38 6.09
CA LEU A 148 15.20 -1.14 4.86
C LEU A 148 15.16 -0.19 3.66
N THR A 149 16.10 -0.36 2.73
CA THR A 149 16.28 0.52 1.56
C THR A 149 16.09 -0.21 0.23
N GLU A 150 15.97 0.55 -0.86
CA GLU A 150 16.06 0.08 -2.24
C GLU A 150 17.36 -0.72 -2.44
N GLY A 151 18.48 -0.21 -1.92
CA GLY A 151 19.79 -0.85 -2.03
C GLY A 151 19.82 -2.24 -1.40
N ASP A 152 19.27 -2.38 -0.18
CA ASP A 152 19.17 -3.66 0.50
C ASP A 152 18.38 -4.68 -0.31
N ILE A 153 17.24 -4.24 -0.88
CA ILE A 153 16.35 -5.09 -1.66
C ILE A 153 17.00 -5.48 -2.99
N ARG A 154 17.61 -4.54 -3.71
CA ARG A 154 18.30 -4.82 -4.99
C ARG A 154 19.51 -5.73 -4.82
N ALA A 155 20.19 -5.65 -3.69
CA ALA A 155 21.31 -6.54 -3.37
C ALA A 155 20.84 -7.96 -3.00
N GLY A 156 19.54 -8.19 -2.81
CA GLY A 156 19.02 -9.48 -2.33
C GLY A 156 19.53 -9.81 -0.93
N THR A 157 19.71 -8.79 -0.07
CA THR A 157 20.38 -8.96 1.21
C THR A 157 19.65 -9.97 2.10
N ILE A 158 20.41 -10.98 2.55
CA ILE A 158 19.99 -11.93 3.58
C ILE A 158 20.60 -11.48 4.91
N PHE A 159 19.78 -10.91 5.77
CA PHE A 159 20.20 -10.40 7.06
C PHE A 159 20.29 -11.55 8.09
N PRO A 160 21.29 -11.54 9.00
CA PRO A 160 21.39 -12.54 10.06
C PRO A 160 20.14 -12.61 10.95
N ASP A 161 19.48 -11.47 11.13
CA ASP A 161 18.23 -11.31 11.88
C ASP A 161 16.99 -11.24 10.97
N GLY A 162 17.03 -11.82 9.77
CA GLY A 162 15.88 -11.93 8.88
C GLY A 162 14.68 -12.58 9.58
N ALA A 163 13.54 -11.89 9.57
CA ALA A 163 12.30 -12.29 10.24
C ALA A 163 11.12 -12.54 9.27
N ALA A 164 11.23 -12.01 8.05
CA ALA A 164 10.31 -12.29 6.95
C ALA A 164 11.08 -12.32 5.62
N VAL A 165 10.50 -12.95 4.60
CA VAL A 165 11.09 -13.07 3.27
C VAL A 165 10.35 -12.15 2.31
N GLY A 166 11.09 -11.26 1.66
CA GLY A 166 10.56 -10.37 0.63
C GLY A 166 10.83 -10.91 -0.77
N THR A 167 9.80 -10.92 -1.61
CA THR A 167 9.86 -11.23 -3.05
C THR A 167 8.91 -10.32 -3.83
N GLY A 168 9.02 -10.34 -5.16
CA GLY A 168 8.08 -9.65 -6.05
C GLY A 168 8.71 -8.45 -6.73
N HIS A 169 8.14 -7.27 -6.50
CA HIS A 169 8.49 -6.07 -7.24
C HIS A 169 8.43 -4.82 -6.36
N PHE A 170 9.20 -3.79 -6.70
CA PHE A 170 8.81 -2.41 -6.35
C PHE A 170 7.53 -2.07 -7.11
N CYS A 171 6.52 -1.60 -6.40
CA CYS A 171 5.20 -1.24 -6.93
C CYS A 171 4.97 0.26 -6.70
N LEU A 172 5.52 1.08 -7.61
CA LEU A 172 5.64 2.53 -7.49
C LEU A 172 4.54 3.24 -8.26
N HIS A 173 3.82 4.12 -7.57
CA HIS A 173 2.68 4.83 -8.14
C HIS A 173 3.04 6.30 -8.31
N TYR A 174 2.77 6.87 -9.47
CA TYR A 174 3.05 8.27 -9.74
C TYR A 174 1.75 9.00 -10.10
N PRO A 175 1.32 10.00 -9.31
CA PRO A 175 0.17 10.81 -9.66
C PRO A 175 0.50 11.63 -10.92
N GLY A 176 -0.50 11.88 -11.75
CA GLY A 176 -0.34 12.68 -12.96
C GLY A 176 -1.48 12.47 -13.94
N GLY A 177 -1.37 13.11 -15.10
CA GLY A 177 -2.42 13.10 -16.12
C GLY A 177 -3.56 14.07 -15.82
N ASP A 178 -4.60 14.01 -16.65
CA ASP A 178 -5.71 14.97 -16.63
C ASP A 178 -6.74 14.70 -15.51
N TYR A 179 -6.66 13.54 -14.84
CA TYR A 179 -7.60 13.08 -13.82
C TYR A 179 -6.84 12.72 -12.55
N ASP A 180 -7.09 13.45 -11.46
CA ASP A 180 -6.34 13.34 -10.19
C ASP A 180 -6.62 12.03 -9.42
N PHE A 181 -7.70 11.34 -9.76
CA PHE A 181 -8.05 10.01 -9.25
C PHE A 181 -7.46 8.87 -10.10
N ARG A 182 -6.59 9.18 -11.06
CA ARG A 182 -5.87 8.22 -11.90
C ARG A 182 -4.37 8.41 -11.71
N LEU A 183 -3.65 7.31 -11.70
CA LEU A 183 -2.20 7.38 -11.80
C LEU A 183 -1.80 7.86 -13.19
N GLY A 184 -0.77 8.71 -13.24
CA GLY A 184 -0.13 9.09 -14.50
C GLY A 184 0.85 8.02 -14.97
N ASP A 185 1.48 7.32 -14.02
CA ASP A 185 2.36 6.18 -14.28
C ASP A 185 2.32 5.17 -13.12
N TRP A 186 2.56 3.90 -13.45
CA TRP A 186 2.61 2.79 -12.50
C TRP A 186 3.71 1.82 -12.89
N GLN A 187 4.73 1.71 -12.04
CA GLN A 187 5.92 0.93 -12.35
C GLN A 187 6.02 -0.32 -11.47
N TRP A 188 6.24 -1.45 -12.13
CA TRP A 188 6.58 -2.74 -11.53
C TRP A 188 8.00 -3.08 -11.90
N ILE A 189 8.88 -3.11 -10.89
CA ILE A 189 10.30 -3.41 -11.08
C ILE A 189 10.61 -4.66 -10.28
N GLU A 190 10.95 -5.76 -10.97
CA GLU A 190 11.32 -7.03 -10.33
C GLU A 190 12.48 -6.84 -9.35
N VAL A 191 12.42 -7.57 -8.23
CA VAL A 191 13.47 -7.58 -7.21
C VAL A 191 13.91 -9.01 -6.90
N PRO A 192 15.18 -9.24 -6.53
CA PRO A 192 15.61 -10.54 -6.04
C PRO A 192 14.93 -10.85 -4.70
N THR A 193 15.00 -12.10 -4.27
CA THR A 193 14.61 -12.48 -2.90
C THR A 193 15.54 -11.80 -1.90
N PHE A 194 14.97 -11.24 -0.84
CA PHE A 194 15.68 -10.65 0.29
C PHE A 194 14.99 -11.03 1.60
N THR A 195 15.57 -10.63 2.73
CA THR A 195 14.91 -10.75 4.03
C THR A 195 14.62 -9.39 4.64
N ILE A 196 13.50 -9.28 5.35
CA ILE A 196 13.18 -8.13 6.19
C ILE A 196 13.78 -8.42 7.57
N PRO A 197 14.77 -7.64 8.05
CA PRO A 197 15.40 -7.89 9.34
C PRO A 197 14.46 -7.55 10.48
N PHE A 198 14.56 -8.28 11.59
CA PHE A 198 13.68 -8.11 12.76
C PHE A 198 13.76 -6.70 13.35
N ARG A 199 14.92 -6.05 13.23
CA ARG A 199 15.11 -4.64 13.61
C ARG A 199 14.33 -3.61 12.78
N CYS A 200 13.68 -4.02 11.69
CA CYS A 200 12.67 -3.21 11.00
C CYS A 200 11.27 -3.31 11.64
N LEU A 201 11.05 -4.28 12.53
CA LEU A 201 9.73 -4.67 13.07
C LEU A 201 9.50 -4.21 14.52
N TYR A 202 10.40 -3.40 15.08
CA TYR A 202 10.22 -2.75 16.38
C TYR A 202 10.70 -1.31 16.38
N SER A 203 10.13 -0.48 17.26
CA SER A 203 10.46 0.93 17.38
C SER A 203 11.85 1.13 17.98
N ARG A 204 12.62 2.05 17.41
CA ARG A 204 13.94 2.40 17.93
C ARG A 204 13.89 3.14 19.27
N ASN A 205 12.79 3.84 19.57
CA ASN A 205 12.70 4.75 20.73
C ASN A 205 11.55 4.44 21.71
N VAL A 206 10.61 3.55 21.36
CA VAL A 206 9.57 3.06 22.28
C VAL A 206 9.82 1.58 22.57
N PRO A 207 10.39 1.22 23.75
CA PRO A 207 10.96 -0.12 23.97
C PRO A 207 9.99 -1.28 23.77
N ASN A 208 8.71 -1.13 24.09
CA ASN A 208 7.67 -2.18 24.00
C ASN A 208 6.82 -2.10 22.71
N LEU A 209 7.23 -1.32 21.71
CA LEU A 209 6.44 -1.16 20.49
C LEU A 209 7.00 -1.99 19.34
N MET A 210 6.24 -3.00 18.90
CA MET A 210 6.47 -3.72 17.65
C MET A 210 5.49 -3.27 16.56
N MET A 211 5.83 -3.59 15.32
CA MET A 211 5.11 -3.17 14.12
C MET A 211 5.17 -4.25 13.03
N ALA A 212 4.07 -4.42 12.30
CA ALA A 212 3.95 -5.36 11.20
C ALA A 212 3.01 -4.81 10.12
N GLY A 213 3.39 -4.94 8.86
CA GLY A 213 2.64 -4.42 7.71
C GLY A 213 3.22 -3.11 7.18
N LYS A 214 2.40 -2.26 6.58
CA LYS A 214 2.87 -1.11 5.77
C LYS A 214 3.66 -0.03 6.53
N HIS A 215 3.57 -0.03 7.86
CA HIS A 215 4.15 1.00 8.72
C HIS A 215 5.49 0.59 9.34
N ILE A 216 6.09 -0.51 8.88
CA ILE A 216 7.43 -0.95 9.32
C ILE A 216 8.52 0.03 8.92
N SER A 217 9.73 -0.17 9.45
CA SER A 217 10.87 0.72 9.24
C SER A 217 11.54 0.50 7.88
N VAL A 218 11.11 1.29 6.90
CA VAL A 218 11.54 1.23 5.49
C VAL A 218 11.52 2.63 4.88
N THR A 219 12.31 2.85 3.82
CA THR A 219 12.15 4.02 2.94
C THR A 219 10.85 3.90 2.12
N HIS A 220 10.40 4.99 1.50
CA HIS A 220 9.24 4.95 0.59
C HIS A 220 9.44 3.91 -0.53
N ILE A 221 10.63 3.89 -1.15
CA ILE A 221 10.93 2.96 -2.24
C ILE A 221 10.88 1.51 -1.75
N ALA A 222 11.55 1.18 -0.64
CA ALA A 222 11.49 -0.16 -0.08
C ALA A 222 10.07 -0.54 0.39
N GLY A 223 9.34 0.42 0.96
CA GLY A 223 7.94 0.28 1.37
C GLY A 223 7.03 -0.10 0.21
N SER A 224 7.31 0.36 -1.00
CA SER A 224 6.56 -0.03 -2.21
C SER A 224 6.60 -1.55 -2.49
N CYS A 225 7.65 -2.23 -2.06
CA CYS A 225 7.81 -3.68 -2.19
C CYS A 225 7.33 -4.43 -0.93
N THR A 226 7.59 -3.90 0.28
CA THR A 226 7.26 -4.61 1.53
C THR A 226 5.78 -4.48 1.95
N LYS A 227 5.02 -3.54 1.39
CA LYS A 227 3.61 -3.26 1.73
C LYS A 227 2.58 -4.34 1.38
N THR A 228 2.99 -5.44 0.73
CA THR A 228 2.07 -6.49 0.25
C THR A 228 1.45 -7.28 1.40
N MET A 229 0.25 -7.84 1.17
CA MET A 229 -0.48 -8.60 2.20
C MET A 229 0.28 -9.85 2.66
N LEU A 230 1.00 -10.51 1.75
CA LEU A 230 1.80 -11.70 2.08
C LEU A 230 2.93 -11.35 3.05
N ASN A 231 3.67 -10.28 2.78
CA ASN A 231 4.70 -9.77 3.69
C ASN A 231 4.08 -9.35 5.03
N GLY A 232 2.90 -8.70 4.98
CA GLY A 232 2.07 -8.39 6.16
C GLY A 232 1.83 -9.60 7.06
N GLY A 233 1.40 -10.72 6.48
CA GLY A 233 1.17 -11.98 7.19
C GLY A 233 2.43 -12.54 7.84
N GLN A 234 3.54 -12.61 7.09
CA GLN A 234 4.82 -13.10 7.61
C GLN A 234 5.34 -12.24 8.77
N MET A 235 5.31 -10.90 8.61
CA MET A 235 5.70 -9.98 9.67
C MET A 235 4.81 -10.13 10.92
N GLY A 236 3.51 -10.39 10.73
CA GLY A 236 2.58 -10.66 11.83
C GLY A 236 2.94 -11.93 12.61
N VAL A 237 3.31 -13.01 11.92
CA VAL A 237 3.81 -14.25 12.55
C VAL A 237 5.09 -13.96 13.33
N ALA A 238 6.06 -13.26 12.73
CA ALA A 238 7.31 -12.91 13.38
C ALA A 238 7.12 -12.06 14.64
N VAL A 239 6.32 -10.99 14.57
CA VAL A 239 6.03 -10.13 15.73
C VAL A 239 5.23 -10.88 16.80
N GLY A 240 4.32 -11.77 16.42
CA GLY A 240 3.59 -12.64 17.36
C GLY A 240 4.52 -13.58 18.13
N ALA A 241 5.43 -14.25 17.42
CA ALA A 241 6.46 -15.10 18.02
C ALA A 241 7.42 -14.28 18.91
N ALA A 242 7.83 -13.10 18.46
CA ALA A 242 8.67 -12.21 19.26
C ALA A 242 7.96 -11.74 20.55
N ALA A 243 6.65 -11.46 20.51
CA ALA A 243 5.88 -11.11 21.70
C ALA A 243 5.86 -12.25 22.73
N TYR A 244 5.76 -13.50 22.27
CA TYR A 244 5.90 -14.68 23.14
C TYR A 244 7.30 -14.74 23.78
N LEU A 245 8.37 -14.52 23.01
CA LEU A 245 9.74 -14.53 23.52
C LEU A 245 10.02 -13.37 24.48
N CYS A 246 9.49 -12.18 24.22
CA CYS A 246 9.55 -11.04 25.15
C CYS A 246 9.00 -11.44 26.52
N ARG A 247 7.84 -12.11 26.56
CA ARG A 247 7.28 -12.62 27.82
C ARG A 247 8.15 -13.72 28.44
N LYS A 248 8.57 -14.71 27.64
CA LYS A 248 9.33 -15.89 28.09
C LYS A 248 10.63 -15.48 28.77
N HIS A 249 11.36 -14.55 28.16
CA HIS A 249 12.69 -14.12 28.58
C HIS A 249 12.68 -12.84 29.42
N ARG A 250 11.49 -12.25 29.66
CA ARG A 250 11.31 -10.93 30.30
C ARG A 250 12.14 -9.83 29.61
N ALA A 251 12.11 -9.87 28.28
CA ALA A 251 12.91 -9.05 27.39
C ALA A 251 12.03 -8.08 26.60
N VAL A 252 12.62 -6.99 26.11
CA VAL A 252 12.01 -6.14 25.08
C VAL A 252 12.34 -6.68 23.67
N PRO A 253 11.59 -6.30 22.61
CA PRO A 253 11.86 -6.72 21.23
C PRO A 253 13.32 -6.56 20.79
N ARG A 254 13.98 -5.46 21.16
CA ARG A 254 15.40 -5.24 20.86
C ARG A 254 16.29 -6.36 21.41
N GLU A 255 16.09 -6.73 22.67
CA GLU A 255 16.83 -7.81 23.34
C GLU A 255 16.50 -9.18 22.73
N VAL A 256 15.24 -9.41 22.32
CA VAL A 256 14.89 -10.62 21.54
C VAL A 256 15.69 -10.70 20.24
N GLY A 257 15.85 -9.59 19.52
CA GLY A 257 16.64 -9.53 18.30
C GLY A 257 18.15 -9.69 18.50
N GLN A 258 18.66 -9.39 19.70
CA GLN A 258 20.09 -9.48 20.04
C GLN A 258 20.44 -10.87 20.60
N ASP A 259 19.62 -11.36 21.53
CA ASP A 259 19.97 -12.52 22.37
C ASP A 259 19.16 -13.78 22.02
N HIS A 260 18.04 -13.64 21.31
CA HIS A 260 17.08 -14.73 21.06
C HIS A 260 16.63 -14.84 19.60
N ILE A 261 17.38 -14.26 18.65
CA ILE A 261 16.99 -14.22 17.23
C ILE A 261 16.89 -15.61 16.59
N HIS A 262 17.78 -16.53 16.97
CA HIS A 262 17.72 -17.92 16.48
C HIS A 262 16.46 -18.64 16.95
N GLU A 263 16.07 -18.45 18.21
CA GLU A 263 14.83 -19.03 18.73
C GLU A 263 13.60 -18.43 18.02
N LEU A 264 13.62 -17.11 17.74
CA LEU A 264 12.58 -16.47 16.96
C LEU A 264 12.45 -17.10 15.56
N GLN A 265 13.58 -17.23 14.84
CA GLN A 265 13.62 -17.82 13.51
C GLN A 265 13.15 -19.28 13.50
N GLU A 266 13.50 -20.07 14.51
CA GLU A 266 13.01 -21.44 14.65
C GLU A 266 11.49 -21.53 14.84
N ILE A 267 10.89 -20.60 15.59
CA ILE A 267 9.44 -20.56 15.79
C ILE A 267 8.75 -20.17 14.48
N VAL A 268 9.26 -19.13 13.80
CA VAL A 268 8.70 -18.62 12.54
C VAL A 268 8.79 -19.67 11.43
N ALA A 269 9.90 -20.41 11.32
CA ALA A 269 10.10 -21.44 10.31
C ALA A 269 9.15 -22.66 10.44
N ARG A 270 8.43 -22.80 11.55
CA ARG A 270 7.48 -23.91 11.81
C ARG A 270 6.03 -23.56 11.48
N GLN A 271 5.72 -22.31 11.12
CA GLN A 271 4.37 -21.84 10.77
C GLN A 271 4.16 -21.91 9.25
#